data_AF-A0A962IAF2-F1
#
_entry.id   AF-A0A962IAF2-F1
#
_cell.length_a   1.000
_cell.length_b   1.000
_cell.length_c   1.000
_cell.angle_alpha   90.00
_cell.angle_beta   90.00
_cell.angle_gamma   90.00
#
_symmetry.space_group_name_H-M   'P 1'
#
loop_
_entity.id
_entity.type
_entity.pdbx_description
1 polymer ?
#
loop_
_entity_poly.entity_id
_entity_poly.type
_entity_poly.pdbx_seq_one_letter_code
_entity_poly.pdbx_strand_id
1 'polypeptide(L)'
;MSVIARFEIEHRAYLDADGKPLQDLPALASQRDEVLELYRLMSLVRVFDSKAVALQRTGKLGTYASCLGHEATHVAIGAAMRDEDVLAPMYREYGAQIRRGVRPR
;
A
#
# COMPACT_ATOMS: atom_id res chain seq x y z
N MET A 1 -0.07 43.28 -0.28
CA MET A 1 0.06 42.12 0.64
C MET A 1 1.35 41.38 0.29
N SER A 2 2.26 41.18 1.24
CA SER A 2 3.46 40.35 1.02
C SER A 2 3.15 38.91 1.39
N VAL A 3 3.51 37.97 0.51
CA VAL A 3 3.44 36.53 0.83
C VAL A 3 4.46 36.23 1.94
N ILE A 4 4.00 35.67 3.06
CA ILE A 4 4.85 35.34 4.23
C ILE A 4 5.30 33.87 4.26
N ALA A 5 4.69 33.00 3.45
CA ALA A 5 5.10 31.61 3.27
C ALA A 5 4.59 31.05 1.95
N ARG A 6 5.35 30.12 1.37
CA ARG A 6 4.98 29.30 0.22
C ARG A 6 5.32 27.85 0.53
N PHE A 7 4.41 26.94 0.18
CA PHE A 7 4.61 25.50 0.32
C PHE A 7 4.41 24.85 -1.05
N GLU A 8 5.33 23.95 -1.42
CA GLU A 8 5.26 23.17 -2.64
C GLU A 8 5.29 21.69 -2.27
N ILE A 9 4.48 20.88 -2.96
CA ILE A 9 4.45 19.43 -2.77
C ILE A 9 5.12 18.82 -3.99
N GLU A 10 6.33 18.31 -3.79
CA GLU A 10 7.07 17.62 -4.84
C GLU A 10 6.55 16.19 -5.01
N HIS A 11 6.33 15.81 -6.27
CA HIS A 11 6.05 14.42 -6.61
C HIS A 11 7.37 13.65 -6.74
N ARG A 12 7.55 12.63 -5.91
CA ARG A 12 8.74 11.77 -5.93
C ARG A 12 8.39 10.39 -6.49
N ALA A 13 9.03 10.02 -7.60
CA ALA A 13 8.88 8.72 -8.23
C ALA A 13 10.25 8.08 -8.52
N TYR A 14 10.36 6.77 -8.31
CA TYR A 14 11.58 6.00 -8.62
C TYR A 14 11.45 5.18 -9.91
N LEU A 15 10.22 4.84 -10.29
CA LEU A 15 9.90 4.06 -11.48
C LEU A 15 8.89 4.80 -12.35
N ASP A 16 8.99 4.65 -13.66
CA ASP A 16 7.96 5.07 -14.60
C ASP A 16 6.83 4.00 -14.72
N ALA A 17 5.86 4.25 -15.61
CA ALA A 17 4.73 3.36 -15.84
C ALA A 17 5.12 2.00 -16.46
N ASP A 18 6.28 1.92 -17.11
CA ASP A 18 6.83 0.67 -17.69
C ASP A 18 7.74 -0.06 -16.69
N GLY A 19 7.93 0.49 -15.48
CA GLY A 19 8.81 -0.05 -14.45
C GLY A 19 10.29 0.25 -14.68
N LYS A 20 10.63 1.23 -15.54
CA LYS A 20 12.02 1.66 -15.73
C LYS A 20 12.43 2.67 -14.65
N PRO A 21 13.67 2.62 -14.16
CA PRO A 21 14.17 3.60 -13.21
C PRO A 21 14.17 5.01 -13.79
N LEU A 22 13.61 5.97 -13.04
CA LEU A 22 13.66 7.40 -13.36
C LEU A 22 14.89 8.10 -12.74
N GLN A 23 15.48 7.47 -11.73
CA GLN A 23 16.63 7.94 -10.97
C GLN A 23 17.28 6.74 -10.26
N ASP A 24 18.36 6.99 -9.50
CA ASP A 24 19.00 5.96 -8.69
C ASP A 24 18.00 5.34 -7.72
N LEU A 25 17.94 4.00 -7.75
CA LEU A 25 17.02 3.25 -6.92
C LEU A 25 17.52 3.21 -5.46
N PRO A 26 16.61 3.20 -4.48
CA PRO A 26 17.00 3.06 -3.08
C PRO A 26 17.64 1.69 -2.83
N ALA A 27 18.45 1.57 -1.79
CA ALA A 27 19.13 0.31 -1.42
C ALA A 27 18.16 -0.89 -1.28
N LEU A 28 16.91 -0.63 -0.88
CA LEU A 28 15.83 -1.62 -0.86
C LEU A 28 15.66 -2.35 -2.20
N ALA A 29 15.83 -1.67 -3.34
CA ALA A 29 15.67 -2.27 -4.66
C ALA A 29 16.67 -3.39 -4.95
N SER A 30 17.81 -3.42 -4.26
CA SER A 30 18.80 -4.49 -4.35
C SER A 30 18.50 -5.67 -3.42
N GLN A 31 17.56 -5.53 -2.48
CA GLN A 31 17.16 -6.57 -1.53
C GLN A 31 16.06 -7.44 -2.13
N ARG A 32 16.46 -8.36 -3.03
CA ARG A 32 15.54 -9.16 -3.85
C ARG A 32 14.41 -9.82 -3.05
N ASP A 33 14.73 -10.48 -1.94
CA ASP A 33 13.73 -11.23 -1.17
C ASP A 33 12.70 -10.31 -0.52
N GLU A 34 13.14 -9.17 0.00
CA GLU A 34 12.27 -8.15 0.59
C GLU A 34 11.37 -7.52 -0.48
N VAL A 35 11.92 -7.15 -1.64
CA VAL A 35 11.12 -6.62 -2.76
C VAL A 35 10.07 -7.63 -3.23
N LEU A 36 10.43 -8.91 -3.33
CA LEU A 36 9.50 -9.98 -3.70
C LEU A 36 8.41 -10.17 -2.64
N GLU A 37 8.74 -10.06 -1.35
CA GLU A 37 7.75 -10.11 -0.27
C GLU A 37 6.74 -8.96 -0.39
N LEU A 38 7.22 -7.73 -0.58
CA LEU A 38 6.36 -6.56 -0.77
C LEU A 38 5.44 -6.73 -1.99
N TYR A 39 5.98 -7.22 -3.11
CA TYR A 39 5.19 -7.49 -4.31
C TYR A 39 4.13 -8.58 -4.11
N ARG A 40 4.48 -9.67 -3.41
CA ARG A 40 3.53 -10.73 -3.05
C ARG A 40 2.41 -10.19 -2.18
N LEU A 41 2.73 -9.33 -1.22
CA LEU A 41 1.74 -8.74 -0.34
C LEU A 41 0.80 -7.78 -1.09
N MET A 42 1.32 -6.93 -1.99
CA MET A 42 0.46 -6.11 -2.86
C MET A 42 -0.49 -6.96 -3.70
N SER A 43 0.02 -8.06 -4.27
CA SER A 43 -0.78 -9.00 -5.05
C SER A 43 -1.86 -9.70 -4.21
N LEU A 44 -1.53 -10.09 -2.97
CA LEU A 44 -2.48 -10.67 -2.02
C LEU A 44 -3.61 -9.69 -1.69
N VAL A 45 -3.28 -8.42 -1.42
CA VAL A 45 -4.26 -7.36 -1.14
C VAL A 45 -5.19 -7.17 -2.34
N ARG A 46 -4.66 -7.14 -3.57
CA ARG A 46 -5.47 -7.05 -4.79
C ARG A 46 -6.48 -8.20 -4.91
N VAL A 47 -6.05 -9.43 -4.64
CA VAL A 47 -6.92 -10.62 -4.70
C VAL A 47 -7.97 -10.58 -3.59
N PHE A 48 -7.57 -10.21 -2.37
CA PHE A 48 -8.48 -10.03 -1.24
C PHE A 48 -9.58 -9.00 -1.59
N ASP A 49 -9.18 -7.83 -2.09
CA ASP A 49 -10.10 -6.77 -2.47
C ASP A 49 -11.12 -7.20 -3.53
N SER A 50 -10.62 -7.87 -4.58
CA SER A 50 -11.45 -8.38 -5.67
C SER A 50 -12.49 -9.40 -5.16
N LYS A 51 -12.09 -10.29 -4.25
CA LYS A 51 -13.01 -11.26 -3.62
C LYS A 51 -14.04 -10.57 -2.73
N ALA A 52 -13.62 -9.61 -1.91
CA ALA A 52 -14.53 -8.86 -1.03
C ALA A 52 -15.58 -8.08 -1.84
N VAL A 53 -15.17 -7.43 -2.94
CA VAL A 53 -16.11 -6.79 -3.88
C VAL A 53 -17.08 -7.80 -4.49
N ALA A 54 -16.61 -8.99 -4.90
CA ALA A 54 -17.49 -10.03 -5.44
C ALA A 54 -18.51 -10.55 -4.41
N LEU A 55 -18.10 -10.72 -3.15
CA LEU A 55 -18.99 -11.08 -2.05
C LEU A 55 -20.01 -9.98 -1.77
N GLN A 56 -19.58 -8.72 -1.79
CA GLN A 56 -20.46 -7.56 -1.59
C GLN A 56 -21.53 -7.50 -2.68
N ARG A 57 -21.15 -7.67 -3.95
CA ARG A 57 -22.09 -7.66 -5.09
C ARG A 57 -23.09 -8.81 -5.08
N THR A 58 -22.77 -9.92 -4.40
CA THR A 58 -23.66 -11.07 -4.24
C THR A 58 -24.46 -11.04 -2.93
N GLY A 59 -24.34 -9.95 -2.15
CA GLY A 59 -25.02 -9.81 -0.85
C GLY A 59 -24.46 -10.68 0.26
N LYS A 60 -23.33 -11.38 0.04
CA LYS A 60 -22.67 -12.24 1.03
C LYS A 60 -21.76 -11.46 1.98
N LEU A 61 -21.38 -10.25 1.59
CA LEU A 61 -20.69 -9.27 2.43
C LEU A 61 -21.53 -8.00 2.47
N GLY A 62 -21.59 -7.34 3.63
CA GLY A 62 -22.23 -6.04 3.77
C GLY A 62 -21.43 -4.93 3.08
N THR A 63 -21.50 -3.71 3.60
CA THR A 63 -20.74 -2.57 3.06
C THR A 63 -19.25 -2.86 3.05
N TYR A 64 -18.63 -2.76 1.88
CA TYR A 64 -17.20 -2.95 1.69
C TYR A 64 -16.61 -1.80 0.88
N ALA A 65 -15.52 -1.23 1.36
CA ALA A 65 -14.79 -0.16 0.70
C ALA A 65 -13.54 -0.72 0.02
N SER A 66 -13.56 -0.75 -1.31
CA SER A 66 -12.44 -1.28 -2.11
C SER A 66 -11.16 -0.50 -1.90
N CYS A 67 -10.02 -1.17 -1.79
CA CYS A 67 -8.69 -0.54 -1.72
C CYS A 67 -7.93 -0.58 -3.05
N LEU A 68 -8.62 -0.82 -4.17
CA LEU A 68 -8.01 -0.89 -5.50
C LEU A 68 -7.17 0.37 -5.79
N GLY A 69 -5.90 0.17 -6.09
CA GLY A 69 -4.93 1.24 -6.39
C GLY A 69 -4.16 1.76 -5.17
N HIS A 70 -4.49 1.30 -3.96
CA HIS A 70 -3.81 1.72 -2.73
C HIS A 70 -2.83 0.65 -2.19
N GLU A 71 -2.60 -0.43 -2.95
CA GLU A 71 -1.84 -1.58 -2.46
C GLU A 71 -0.41 -1.20 -2.06
N ALA A 72 0.28 -0.44 -2.92
CA ALA A 72 1.65 -0.01 -2.67
C ALA A 72 1.75 0.86 -1.41
N THR A 73 0.84 1.83 -1.24
CA THR A 73 0.84 2.76 -0.10
C THR A 73 0.64 2.01 1.21
N HIS A 74 -0.36 1.13 1.30
CA HIS A 74 -0.65 0.42 2.55
C HIS A 74 0.44 -0.61 2.90
N VAL A 75 0.96 -1.32 1.90
CA VAL A 75 2.05 -2.28 2.10
C VAL A 75 3.32 -1.56 2.56
N ALA A 76 3.65 -0.42 1.94
CA ALA A 76 4.79 0.40 2.33
C ALA A 76 4.66 0.91 3.78
N ILE A 77 3.47 1.38 4.19
CA ILE A 77 3.22 1.78 5.59
C ILE A 77 3.52 0.61 6.52
N GLY A 78 2.90 -0.55 6.30
CA GLY A 78 3.10 -1.71 7.16
C GLY A 78 4.54 -2.22 7.20
N ALA A 79 5.29 -2.09 6.11
CA ALA A 79 6.68 -2.51 6.02
C ALA A 79 7.67 -1.52 6.65
N ALA A 80 7.34 -0.22 6.66
CA ALA A 80 8.18 0.84 7.24
C ALA A 80 8.00 0.98 8.76
N MET A 81 6.92 0.43 9.31
CA MET A 81 6.66 0.42 10.75
C MET A 81 7.61 -0.52 11.49
N ARG A 82 7.99 -0.13 12.70
CA ARG A 82 8.63 -0.99 13.68
C ARG A 82 7.59 -1.86 14.39
N ASP A 83 8.05 -2.87 15.10
CA ASP A 83 7.18 -3.78 15.83
C ASP A 83 6.41 -3.06 16.94
N GLU A 84 7.05 -2.10 17.62
CA GLU A 84 6.46 -1.30 18.69
C GLU A 84 5.51 -0.18 18.21
N ASP A 85 5.50 0.12 16.91
CA ASP A 85 4.66 1.19 16.38
C ASP A 85 3.17 0.82 16.46
N VAL A 86 2.31 1.83 16.66
CA VAL A 86 0.86 1.66 16.69
C VAL A 86 0.27 2.01 15.33
N LEU A 87 -0.40 1.05 14.69
CA LEU A 87 -1.21 1.31 13.50
C LEU A 87 -2.62 1.74 13.92
N ALA A 88 -3.02 2.95 13.54
CA ALA A 88 -4.39 3.44 13.70
C ALA A 88 -5.04 3.59 12.30
N PRO A 89 -5.54 2.50 11.69
CA PRO A 89 -6.09 2.52 10.34
C PRO A 89 -7.52 3.07 10.33
N MET A 90 -8.05 3.35 9.14
CA MET A 90 -9.45 3.62 8.92
C MET A 90 -10.14 2.36 8.41
N TYR A 91 -10.34 2.22 7.10
CA TYR A 91 -11.13 1.12 6.54
C TYR A 91 -10.61 0.56 5.22
N ARG A 92 -9.47 1.06 4.68
CA ARG A 92 -8.89 0.57 3.42
C ARG A 92 -7.47 0.03 3.56
N GLU A 93 -6.85 0.20 4.71
CA GLU A 93 -5.43 -0.09 4.97
C GLU A 93 -5.15 -1.59 5.14
N TYR A 94 -5.76 -2.44 4.30
CA TYR A 94 -5.67 -3.90 4.40
C TYR A 94 -4.23 -4.40 4.23
N GLY A 95 -3.44 -3.77 3.36
CA GLY A 95 -2.02 -4.12 3.19
C GLY A 95 -1.21 -3.95 4.48
N ALA A 96 -1.43 -2.85 5.20
CA ALA A 96 -0.78 -2.60 6.49
C ALA A 96 -1.28 -3.60 7.54
N GLN A 97 -2.59 -3.83 7.63
CA GLN A 97 -3.19 -4.79 8.56
C GLN A 97 -2.65 -6.21 8.35
N ILE A 98 -2.58 -6.67 7.09
CA ILE A 98 -2.08 -8.02 6.76
C ILE A 98 -0.59 -8.14 7.08
N ARG A 99 0.23 -7.13 6.73
CA ARG A 99 1.65 -7.09 7.10
C ARG A 99 1.85 -7.16 8.61
N ARG A 100 0.97 -6.52 9.36
CA ARG A 100 0.94 -6.45 10.82
C ARG A 100 0.28 -7.66 11.50
N GLY A 101 0.04 -8.75 10.75
CA GLY A 101 -0.37 -10.05 11.31
C GLY A 101 -1.87 -10.37 11.23
N VAL A 102 -2.70 -9.48 10.68
CA VAL A 102 -4.11 -9.81 10.41
C VAL A 102 -4.18 -10.82 9.27
N ARG A 103 -4.83 -11.96 9.51
CA ARG A 103 -4.94 -13.03 8.52
C ARG A 103 -6.33 -13.02 7.86
N PRO A 104 -6.43 -12.96 6.52
CA PRO A 104 -7.69 -13.22 5.82
C PRO A 104 -8.18 -14.63 6.15
N ARG A 105 -9.49 -14.79 6.36
CA ARG A 105 -10.15 -16.09 6.60
C ARG A 105 -10.89 -16.55 5.35
#